data_AF-A0A2U2M8S1-F1
#
_entry.id   AF-A0A2U2M8S1-F1
#
_cell.length_a   1.000
_cell.length_b   1.000
_cell.length_c   1.000
_cell.angle_alpha   90.00
_cell.angle_beta   90.00
_cell.angle_gamma   90.00
#
_symmetry.space_group_name_H-M   'P 1'
#
loop_
_entity.id
_entity.type
_entity.pdbx_description
1 polymer ?
#
loop_
_entity_poly.entity_id
_entity_poly.type
_entity_poly.pdbx_seq_one_letter_code
_entity_poly.pdbx_strand_id
1 'polypeptide(L)'
;MKKKIKSVDYKIVKGTYLLGTGREQNSYEFKIFKGHPDFEKIQVDSVCWSFYQTADVITTIPALIRVEKIYQNQEAIKINNRLEYKNGYPLVLIAKVLEDFDYRLLEYIYATNTRYESEVSRFNMIEEKQNVTIPPSELEEKYKLYREVNQLHKNGMGIKKIAAYKSISKNTVKKYLRMTNAEFLKTFQKNSVKQYRDHILNYLYKDHKISAKEIYEQLEKDKNIDLNFGKRTFEKYVRYLREKYKIKKK
;
A
#
# COMPACT_ATOMS: atom_id res chain seq x y z
N MET A 1 -31.90 41.50 -3.65
CA MET A 1 -30.91 40.98 -4.64
C MET A 1 -30.41 39.61 -4.18
N LYS A 2 -30.72 38.52 -4.91
CA LYS A 2 -30.14 37.20 -4.63
C LYS A 2 -28.64 37.26 -4.93
N LYS A 3 -27.78 37.02 -3.93
CA LYS A 3 -26.32 36.90 -4.10
C LYS A 3 -26.06 35.85 -5.18
N LYS A 4 -25.56 36.25 -6.35
CA LYS A 4 -25.04 35.33 -7.37
C LYS A 4 -23.90 34.54 -6.73
N ILE A 5 -24.13 33.25 -6.49
CA ILE A 5 -23.08 32.32 -6.05
C ILE A 5 -22.05 32.29 -7.18
N LYS A 6 -20.85 32.82 -6.93
CA LYS A 6 -19.73 32.75 -7.88
C LYS A 6 -19.50 31.28 -8.21
N SER A 7 -19.54 30.94 -9.51
CA SER A 7 -19.28 29.58 -9.97
C SER A 7 -17.90 29.13 -9.52
N VAL A 8 -17.82 27.91 -8.99
CA VAL A 8 -16.59 27.31 -8.48
C VAL A 8 -16.05 26.29 -9.47
N ASP A 9 -14.73 26.16 -9.54
CA ASP A 9 -14.05 25.34 -10.56
C ASP A 9 -14.00 23.84 -10.19
N TYR A 10 -14.40 23.47 -8.97
CA TYR A 10 -14.49 22.08 -8.51
C TYR A 10 -15.50 21.92 -7.36
N LYS A 11 -16.02 20.69 -7.18
CA LYS A 11 -16.76 20.25 -5.99
C LYS A 11 -15.83 19.43 -5.11
N ILE A 12 -15.95 19.58 -3.79
CA ILE A 12 -15.33 18.68 -2.82
C ILE A 12 -16.34 17.57 -2.54
N VAL A 13 -15.89 16.33 -2.68
CA VAL A 13 -16.70 15.12 -2.52
C VAL A 13 -16.19 14.38 -1.30
N LYS A 14 -17.03 14.22 -0.29
CA LYS A 14 -16.71 13.39 0.87
C LYS A 14 -17.34 12.01 0.68
N GLY A 15 -16.56 10.96 0.84
CA GLY A 15 -17.04 9.59 0.64
C GLY A 15 -16.27 8.54 1.44
N THR A 16 -16.86 7.36 1.54
CA THR A 16 -16.25 6.17 2.17
C THR A 16 -15.86 5.16 1.10
N TYR A 17 -14.76 4.44 1.30
CA TYR A 17 -14.38 3.36 0.39
C TYR A 17 -15.32 2.17 0.49
N LEU A 18 -15.60 1.56 -0.66
CA LEU A 18 -16.30 0.30 -0.78
C LEU A 18 -15.25 -0.80 -0.97
N LEU A 19 -15.02 -1.58 0.09
CA LEU A 19 -14.03 -2.64 0.14
C LEU A 19 -14.71 -4.01 0.12
N GLY A 20 -13.95 -5.07 -0.15
CA GLY A 20 -14.46 -6.43 -0.05
C GLY A 20 -14.79 -6.87 1.38
N THR A 21 -14.41 -6.10 2.39
CA THR A 21 -14.84 -6.30 3.79
C THR A 21 -16.07 -5.46 4.15
N GLY A 22 -16.61 -4.67 3.22
CA GLY A 22 -17.70 -3.74 3.44
C GLY A 22 -17.26 -2.28 3.30
N ARG A 23 -17.92 -1.37 4.02
CA ARG A 23 -17.60 0.06 3.98
C ARG A 23 -16.47 0.37 4.95
N GLU A 24 -15.50 1.16 4.50
CA GLU A 24 -14.47 1.65 5.41
C GLU A 24 -15.08 2.63 6.44
N GLN A 25 -14.55 2.62 7.67
CA GLN A 25 -15.05 3.48 8.76
C GLN A 25 -14.71 4.95 8.56
N ASN A 26 -13.60 5.24 7.88
CA ASN A 26 -13.13 6.60 7.65
C ASN A 26 -13.73 7.16 6.35
N SER A 27 -14.18 8.41 6.41
CA SER A 27 -14.51 9.18 5.21
C SER A 27 -13.30 10.00 4.75
N TYR A 28 -13.16 10.14 3.45
CA TYR A 28 -12.09 10.90 2.80
C TYR A 28 -12.66 11.98 1.89
N GLU A 29 -11.84 12.98 1.59
CA GLU A 29 -12.20 14.08 0.70
C GLU A 29 -11.53 13.89 -0.66
N PHE A 30 -12.32 14.13 -1.70
CA PHE A 30 -11.97 14.00 -3.11
C PHE A 30 -12.38 15.26 -3.86
N LYS A 31 -11.85 15.44 -5.07
CA LYS A 31 -12.12 16.60 -5.92
C LYS A 31 -12.65 16.16 -7.29
N ILE A 32 -13.69 16.82 -7.77
CA ILE A 32 -14.17 16.72 -9.16
C ILE A 32 -14.22 18.13 -9.74
N PHE A 33 -13.57 18.34 -10.90
CA PHE A 33 -13.44 19.65 -11.53
C PHE A 33 -14.58 19.91 -12.52
N LYS A 34 -14.90 21.19 -12.74
CA LYS A 34 -16.05 21.64 -13.54
C LYS A 34 -16.05 21.11 -14.99
N GLY A 35 -14.87 20.89 -15.56
CA GLY A 35 -14.70 20.31 -16.89
C GLY A 35 -14.89 18.79 -16.97
N HIS A 36 -15.13 18.11 -15.85
CA HIS A 36 -15.33 16.66 -15.83
C HIS A 36 -16.72 16.31 -16.39
N PRO A 37 -16.87 15.29 -17.25
CA PRO A 37 -18.16 14.91 -17.84
C PRO A 37 -19.26 14.62 -16.81
N ASP A 38 -18.87 14.03 -15.68
CA ASP A 38 -19.78 13.69 -14.60
C ASP A 38 -19.90 14.78 -13.51
N PHE A 39 -19.36 15.97 -13.75
CA PHE A 39 -19.34 17.04 -12.76
C PHE A 39 -20.74 17.40 -12.25
N GLU A 40 -21.73 17.47 -13.14
CA GLU A 40 -23.12 17.74 -12.74
C GLU A 40 -23.92 16.50 -12.37
N LYS A 41 -23.42 15.31 -12.71
CA LYS A 41 -24.10 14.03 -12.46
C LYS A 41 -23.84 13.48 -11.06
N ILE A 42 -22.69 13.80 -10.48
CA ILE A 42 -22.33 13.32 -9.15
C ILE A 42 -23.29 13.86 -8.10
N GLN A 43 -23.85 12.94 -7.29
CA GLN A 43 -24.79 13.23 -6.22
C GLN A 43 -24.47 12.41 -4.97
N VAL A 44 -25.16 12.68 -3.86
CA VAL A 44 -25.08 11.84 -2.67
C VAL A 44 -25.51 10.41 -3.06
N ASP A 45 -24.86 9.42 -2.45
CA ASP A 45 -25.00 7.99 -2.72
C ASP A 45 -24.50 7.50 -4.08
N SER A 46 -24.03 8.39 -4.97
CA SER A 46 -23.29 7.96 -6.18
C SER A 46 -22.11 7.05 -5.80
N VAL A 47 -21.89 6.02 -6.61
CA VAL A 47 -20.66 5.23 -6.56
C VAL A 47 -19.69 5.79 -7.59
N CYS A 48 -18.48 6.09 -7.16
CA CYS A 48 -17.46 6.66 -8.02
C CYS A 48 -16.21 5.79 -8.02
N TRP A 49 -15.56 5.74 -9.17
CA TRP A 49 -14.18 5.30 -9.27
C TRP A 49 -13.24 6.47 -8.94
N SER A 50 -12.29 6.21 -8.05
CA SER A 50 -11.23 7.12 -7.61
C SER A 50 -9.95 6.31 -7.34
N PHE A 51 -9.02 6.85 -6.56
CA PHE A 51 -7.81 6.17 -6.11
C PHE A 51 -7.74 6.08 -4.59
N TYR A 52 -7.13 5.02 -4.08
CA TYR A 52 -7.06 4.75 -2.66
C TYR A 52 -6.12 5.74 -1.94
N GLN A 53 -6.59 6.24 -0.80
CA GLN A 53 -5.89 7.21 0.04
C GLN A 53 -6.14 6.89 1.51
N THR A 54 -5.16 7.19 2.33
CA THR A 54 -5.23 7.16 3.79
C THR A 54 -4.84 8.52 4.34
N ALA A 55 -4.87 8.71 5.66
CA ALA A 55 -4.40 9.95 6.28
C ALA A 55 -2.93 10.27 5.97
N ASP A 56 -2.12 9.25 5.66
CA ASP A 56 -0.68 9.37 5.51
C ASP A 56 -0.19 9.24 4.05
N VAL A 57 -1.01 8.67 3.15
CA VAL A 57 -0.56 8.25 1.80
C VAL A 57 -1.67 8.39 0.77
N ILE A 58 -1.33 8.95 -0.39
CA ILE A 58 -2.12 8.85 -1.63
C ILE A 58 -1.46 7.81 -2.53
N THR A 59 -2.27 6.93 -3.13
CA THR A 59 -1.80 5.88 -4.05
C THR A 59 -2.45 6.05 -5.42
N THR A 60 -1.92 5.32 -6.41
CA THR A 60 -2.54 5.16 -7.73
C THR A 60 -3.39 3.89 -7.84
N ILE A 61 -3.69 3.24 -6.72
CA ILE A 61 -4.51 2.03 -6.68
C ILE A 61 -5.97 2.41 -6.92
N PRO A 62 -6.65 1.89 -7.96
CA PRO A 62 -8.06 2.13 -8.18
C PRO A 62 -8.91 1.74 -6.98
N ALA A 63 -9.89 2.57 -6.64
CA ALA A 63 -10.80 2.31 -5.54
C ALA A 63 -12.21 2.80 -5.84
N LEU A 64 -13.20 2.08 -5.33
CA LEU A 64 -14.60 2.49 -5.36
C LEU A 64 -14.92 3.28 -4.10
N ILE A 65 -15.60 4.40 -4.27
CA ILE A 65 -16.10 5.22 -3.16
C ILE A 65 -17.61 5.38 -3.28
N ARG A 66 -18.29 5.45 -2.14
CA ARG A 66 -19.68 5.91 -2.06
C ARG A 66 -19.70 7.33 -1.56
N VAL A 67 -20.33 8.22 -2.32
CA VAL A 67 -20.46 9.63 -1.96
C VAL A 67 -21.40 9.78 -0.76
N GLU A 68 -20.94 10.52 0.24
CA GLU A 68 -21.72 10.83 1.45
C GLU A 68 -22.17 12.28 1.45
N LYS A 69 -21.29 13.20 1.05
CA LYS A 69 -21.57 14.64 1.02
C LYS A 69 -20.83 15.31 -0.13
N ILE A 70 -21.42 16.39 -0.65
CA ILE A 70 -20.82 17.23 -1.69
C ILE A 70 -20.82 18.68 -1.21
N TYR A 71 -19.66 19.32 -1.27
CA TYR A 71 -19.48 20.74 -0.94
C TYR A 71 -19.14 21.54 -2.19
N GLN A 72 -19.92 22.59 -2.43
CA GLN A 72 -19.73 23.51 -3.56
C GLN A 72 -19.62 24.98 -3.12
N ASN A 73 -19.63 25.25 -1.82
CA ASN A 73 -19.50 26.62 -1.33
C ASN A 73 -18.03 27.07 -1.32
N GLN A 74 -17.81 28.37 -1.47
CA GLN A 74 -16.46 28.96 -1.56
C GLN A 74 -15.63 28.77 -0.29
N GLU A 75 -16.26 28.65 0.87
CA GLU A 75 -15.55 28.50 2.14
C GLU A 75 -14.92 27.11 2.26
N ALA A 76 -15.67 26.05 1.98
CA ALA A 76 -15.18 24.68 1.96
C ALA A 76 -14.01 24.50 0.99
N ILE A 77 -14.10 25.15 -0.17
CA ILE A 77 -13.05 25.19 -1.20
C ILE A 77 -11.81 25.92 -0.70
N LYS A 78 -11.96 27.11 -0.09
CA LYS A 78 -10.83 27.85 0.49
C LYS A 78 -10.13 27.06 1.59
N ILE A 79 -10.90 26.40 2.47
CA ILE A 79 -10.36 25.56 3.55
C ILE A 79 -9.56 24.41 2.95
N ASN A 80 -10.12 23.70 1.98
CA ASN A 80 -9.45 22.58 1.33
C ASN A 80 -8.17 22.98 0.60
N ASN A 81 -8.17 24.10 -0.12
CA ASN A 81 -6.94 24.59 -0.76
C ASN A 81 -5.84 24.88 0.26
N ARG A 82 -6.19 25.53 1.38
CA ARG A 82 -5.21 25.77 2.46
C ARG A 82 -4.65 24.46 3.00
N LEU A 83 -5.47 23.42 3.11
CA LEU A 83 -5.01 22.09 3.52
C LEU A 83 -4.09 21.44 2.47
N GLU A 84 -4.43 21.50 1.18
CA GLU A 84 -3.57 20.99 0.10
C GLU A 84 -2.20 21.69 0.09
N TYR A 85 -2.18 23.02 0.18
CA TYR A 85 -0.93 23.79 0.25
C TYR A 85 -0.11 23.46 1.50
N LYS A 86 -0.77 23.32 2.66
CA LYS A 86 -0.11 22.96 3.92
C LYS A 86 0.45 21.53 3.89
N ASN A 87 -0.28 20.60 3.28
CA ASN A 87 0.06 19.19 3.27
C ASN A 87 1.03 18.81 2.14
N GLY A 88 1.15 19.65 1.10
CA GLY A 88 2.09 19.47 -0.01
C GLY A 88 1.63 18.46 -1.07
N TYR A 89 0.37 18.07 -1.06
CA TYR A 89 -0.23 17.17 -2.05
C TYR A 89 -1.69 17.56 -2.35
N PRO A 90 -2.18 17.34 -3.57
CA PRO A 90 -3.56 17.62 -3.93
C PRO A 90 -4.52 16.57 -3.35
N LEU A 91 -5.79 16.92 -3.21
CA LEU A 91 -6.87 15.97 -3.00
C LEU A 91 -6.97 15.01 -4.18
N VAL A 92 -7.31 13.76 -3.87
CA VAL A 92 -7.49 12.72 -4.88
C VAL A 92 -8.69 13.04 -5.76
N LEU A 93 -8.56 12.78 -7.06
CA LEU A 93 -9.57 13.10 -8.06
C LEU A 93 -10.61 11.99 -8.18
N ILE A 94 -11.88 12.39 -8.37
CA ILE A 94 -12.90 11.50 -8.93
C ILE A 94 -12.53 11.22 -10.39
N ALA A 95 -12.37 9.95 -10.73
CA ALA A 95 -12.07 9.51 -12.09
C ALA A 95 -13.35 9.32 -12.92
N LYS A 96 -14.42 8.79 -12.32
CA LYS A 96 -15.70 8.56 -12.99
C LYS A 96 -16.85 8.33 -12.00
N VAL A 97 -18.06 8.77 -12.34
CA VAL A 97 -19.30 8.35 -11.67
C VAL A 97 -19.87 7.11 -12.37
N LEU A 98 -20.26 6.09 -11.61
CA LEU A 98 -20.80 4.83 -12.11
C LEU A 98 -22.34 4.87 -12.04
N GLU A 99 -22.99 5.14 -13.18
CA GLU A 99 -24.44 5.40 -13.27
C GLU A 99 -25.30 4.17 -12.92
N ASP A 100 -24.83 2.95 -13.20
CA ASP A 100 -25.55 1.69 -12.99
C ASP A 100 -24.72 0.68 -12.16
N PHE A 101 -24.15 1.14 -11.05
CA PHE A 101 -23.35 0.26 -10.21
C PHE A 101 -24.21 -0.83 -9.57
N ASP A 102 -24.01 -2.09 -9.99
CA ASP A 102 -24.71 -3.23 -9.41
C ASP A 102 -24.20 -3.53 -8.01
N TYR A 103 -24.95 -3.13 -6.98
CA TYR A 103 -24.60 -3.39 -5.59
C TYR A 103 -24.51 -4.89 -5.25
N ARG A 104 -25.14 -5.79 -6.03
CA ARG A 104 -24.97 -7.24 -5.86
C ARG A 104 -23.54 -7.69 -6.15
N LEU A 105 -22.80 -6.93 -6.97
CA LEU A 105 -21.37 -7.14 -7.17
C LEU A 105 -20.60 -6.94 -5.85
N LEU A 106 -20.98 -5.98 -5.00
CA LEU A 106 -20.34 -5.81 -3.69
C LEU A 106 -20.62 -6.99 -2.77
N GLU A 107 -21.86 -7.51 -2.78
CA GLU A 107 -22.21 -8.70 -2.00
C GLU A 107 -21.39 -9.91 -2.44
N TYR A 108 -21.20 -10.07 -3.75
CA TYR A 108 -20.33 -11.10 -4.32
C TYR A 108 -18.86 -10.90 -3.95
N ILE A 109 -18.34 -9.67 -4.03
CA ILE A 109 -16.98 -9.35 -3.60
C ILE A 109 -16.83 -9.66 -2.10
N TYR A 110 -17.83 -9.33 -1.27
CA TYR A 110 -17.82 -9.63 0.15
C TYR A 110 -17.79 -11.13 0.42
N ALA A 111 -18.69 -11.90 -0.20
CA ALA A 111 -18.72 -13.35 -0.06
C ALA A 111 -17.42 -14.00 -0.54
N THR A 112 -16.86 -13.51 -1.65
CA THR A 112 -15.59 -13.97 -2.20
C THR A 112 -14.45 -13.66 -1.22
N ASN A 113 -14.42 -12.46 -0.64
CA ASN A 113 -13.42 -12.07 0.34
C ASN A 113 -13.53 -12.91 1.63
N THR A 114 -14.73 -13.12 2.16
CA THR A 114 -14.95 -14.00 3.32
C THR A 114 -14.48 -15.43 3.04
N ARG A 115 -14.78 -15.95 1.84
CA ARG A 115 -14.29 -17.26 1.42
C ARG A 115 -12.76 -17.27 1.33
N TYR A 116 -12.17 -16.26 0.71
CA TYR A 116 -10.72 -16.12 0.59
C TYR A 116 -10.05 -16.04 1.97
N GLU A 117 -10.56 -15.24 2.90
CA GLU A 117 -10.09 -15.18 4.29
C GLU A 117 -10.20 -16.54 4.99
N SER A 118 -11.27 -17.31 4.72
CA SER A 118 -11.40 -18.68 5.23
C SER A 118 -10.36 -19.62 4.61
N GLU A 119 -10.10 -19.53 3.31
CA GLU A 119 -9.07 -20.31 2.63
C GLU A 119 -7.66 -19.93 3.13
N VAL A 120 -7.35 -18.64 3.26
CA VAL A 120 -6.12 -18.13 3.88
C VAL A 120 -5.99 -18.64 5.31
N SER A 121 -7.05 -18.59 6.11
CA SER A 121 -7.06 -19.11 7.48
C SER A 121 -6.79 -20.62 7.50
N ARG A 122 -7.41 -21.39 6.59
CA ARG A 122 -7.13 -22.82 6.43
C ARG A 122 -5.69 -23.08 6.01
N PHE A 123 -5.17 -22.31 5.05
CA PHE A 123 -3.77 -22.40 4.64
C PHE A 123 -2.84 -22.05 5.79
N ASN A 124 -3.11 -21.02 6.59
CA ASN A 124 -2.32 -20.69 7.78
C ASN A 124 -2.37 -21.81 8.84
N MET A 125 -3.53 -22.46 9.04
CA MET A 125 -3.67 -23.64 9.91
C MET A 125 -2.96 -24.88 9.35
N ILE A 126 -2.86 -25.01 8.02
CA ILE A 126 -2.10 -26.07 7.33
C ILE A 126 -0.60 -25.75 7.35
N GLU A 127 -0.20 -24.48 7.24
CA GLU A 127 1.18 -24.01 7.39
C GLU A 127 1.70 -24.25 8.81
N GLU A 128 0.87 -24.09 9.86
CA GLU A 128 1.21 -24.56 11.21
C GLU A 128 1.54 -26.06 11.24
N LYS A 129 0.85 -26.88 10.42
CA LYS A 129 1.06 -28.33 10.31
C LYS A 129 2.14 -28.75 9.30
N GLN A 130 2.53 -27.88 8.36
CA GLN A 130 3.45 -28.21 7.25
C GLN A 130 4.68 -27.32 7.16
N ASN A 131 4.90 -26.40 8.12
CA ASN A 131 5.97 -25.39 8.17
C ASN A 131 7.22 -25.69 7.31
N VAL A 132 7.13 -25.32 6.03
CA VAL A 132 8.20 -24.65 5.31
C VAL A 132 7.77 -23.19 5.28
N THR A 133 8.16 -22.45 6.32
CA THR A 133 7.93 -21.02 6.46
C THR A 133 8.56 -20.32 5.25
N ILE A 134 7.75 -19.77 4.33
CA ILE A 134 8.23 -18.74 3.39
C ILE A 134 8.20 -17.45 4.20
N PRO A 135 9.35 -16.93 4.64
CA PRO A 135 9.31 -15.82 5.57
C PRO A 135 9.02 -14.52 4.82
N PRO A 136 8.46 -13.53 5.53
CA PRO A 136 8.14 -12.23 4.97
C PRO A 136 9.35 -11.61 4.26
N SER A 137 9.11 -10.75 3.27
CA SER A 137 10.20 -10.04 2.60
C SER A 137 11.04 -9.28 3.63
N GLU A 138 12.36 -9.17 3.44
CA GLU A 138 13.24 -8.41 4.36
C GLU A 138 12.76 -6.96 4.52
N LEU A 139 12.04 -6.45 3.51
CA LEU A 139 11.37 -5.16 3.52
C LEU A 139 10.17 -5.14 4.48
N GLU A 140 9.27 -6.12 4.40
CA GLU A 140 8.09 -6.21 5.28
C GLU A 140 8.48 -6.31 6.76
N GLU A 141 9.44 -7.18 7.10
CA GLU A 141 9.90 -7.34 8.50
C GLU A 141 10.46 -6.03 9.06
N LYS A 142 11.32 -5.37 8.28
CA LYS A 142 11.93 -4.11 8.70
C LYS A 142 10.96 -2.94 8.66
N TYR A 143 10.02 -2.90 7.72
CA TYR A 143 9.00 -1.84 7.64
C TYR A 143 8.00 -1.96 8.78
N LYS A 144 7.59 -3.19 9.13
CA LYS A 144 6.80 -3.48 10.33
C LYS A 144 7.52 -2.99 11.58
N LEU A 145 8.79 -3.35 11.76
CA LEU A 145 9.61 -2.88 12.88
C LEU A 145 9.71 -1.35 12.92
N TYR A 146 9.92 -0.70 11.77
CA TYR A 146 9.98 0.76 11.66
C TYR A 146 8.65 1.43 12.08
N ARG A 147 7.51 0.91 11.61
CA ARG A 147 6.17 1.41 11.97
C ARG A 147 5.90 1.25 13.46
N GLU A 148 6.20 0.07 14.01
CA GLU A 148 5.98 -0.23 15.42
C GLU A 148 6.84 0.66 16.33
N VAL A 149 8.10 0.93 15.98
CA VAL A 149 8.95 1.86 16.73
C VAL A 149 8.35 3.28 16.77
N ASN A 150 7.88 3.77 15.63
CA ASN A 150 7.25 5.09 15.54
C ASN A 150 5.92 5.15 16.32
N GLN A 151 5.11 4.11 16.25
CA GLN A 151 3.85 4.01 17.00
C GLN A 151 4.09 3.96 18.52
N LEU A 152 5.02 3.13 18.99
CA LEU A 152 5.34 3.03 20.42
C LEU A 152 5.85 4.37 20.97
N HIS A 153 6.65 5.09 20.19
CA HIS A 153 7.12 6.41 20.59
C HIS A 153 5.99 7.45 20.60
N LYS A 154 5.10 7.43 19.60
CA LYS A 154 3.89 8.27 19.56
C LYS A 154 2.97 8.02 20.76
N ASN A 155 2.91 6.77 21.24
CA ASN A 155 2.17 6.37 22.44
C ASN A 155 2.91 6.68 23.75
N GLY A 156 3.99 7.48 23.71
CA GLY A 156 4.70 7.96 24.90
C GLY A 156 5.81 7.04 25.42
N MET A 157 6.12 5.93 24.73
CA MET A 157 7.20 5.04 25.16
C MET A 157 8.58 5.64 24.87
N GLY A 158 9.41 5.79 25.90
CA GLY A 158 10.77 6.31 25.74
C GLY A 158 11.70 5.37 24.97
N ILE A 159 12.70 5.93 24.27
CA ILE A 159 13.66 5.23 23.39
C ILE A 159 14.30 3.98 24.06
N LYS A 160 14.70 4.08 25.34
CA LYS A 160 15.32 2.95 26.07
C LYS A 160 14.35 1.79 26.26
N LYS A 161 13.07 2.10 26.51
CA LYS A 161 12.01 1.12 26.73
C LYS A 161 11.58 0.47 25.41
N ILE A 162 11.52 1.23 24.31
CA ILE A 162 11.27 0.70 22.96
C ILE A 162 12.40 -0.27 22.55
N ALA A 163 13.66 0.14 22.76
CA ALA A 163 14.83 -0.69 22.44
C ALA A 163 14.79 -2.04 23.16
N ALA A 164 14.43 -2.04 24.45
CA ALA A 164 14.26 -3.25 25.23
C ALA A 164 13.05 -4.08 24.77
N TYR A 165 11.90 -3.42 24.54
CA TYR A 165 10.65 -4.07 24.16
C TYR A 165 10.69 -4.74 22.78
N LYS A 166 11.41 -4.14 21.83
CA LYS A 166 11.61 -4.68 20.48
C LYS A 166 12.92 -5.43 20.29
N SER A 167 13.72 -5.58 21.34
CA SER A 167 15.05 -6.23 21.31
C SER A 167 15.97 -5.66 20.21
N ILE A 168 16.00 -4.33 20.07
CA ILE A 168 16.83 -3.63 19.08
C ILE A 168 17.74 -2.59 19.74
N SER A 169 18.77 -2.16 19.02
CA SER A 169 19.69 -1.13 19.55
C SER A 169 18.99 0.22 19.71
N LYS A 170 19.38 0.99 20.73
CA LYS A 170 18.93 2.38 20.93
C LYS A 170 19.24 3.26 19.71
N ASN A 171 20.30 2.93 18.97
CA ASN A 171 20.68 3.63 17.74
C ASN A 171 19.70 3.34 16.60
N THR A 172 19.21 2.11 16.48
CA THR A 172 18.17 1.73 15.52
C THR A 172 16.87 2.47 15.81
N VAL A 173 16.47 2.56 17.09
CA VAL A 173 15.28 3.33 17.51
C VAL A 173 15.46 4.80 17.14
N LYS A 174 16.58 5.44 17.53
CA LYS A 174 16.87 6.85 17.19
C LYS A 174 16.87 7.08 15.68
N LYS A 175 17.43 6.16 14.91
CA LYS A 175 17.45 6.21 13.44
C LYS A 175 16.03 6.18 12.88
N TYR A 176 15.20 5.24 13.31
CA TYR A 176 13.83 5.09 12.81
C TYR A 176 12.92 6.27 13.17
N LEU A 177 13.11 6.86 14.35
CA LEU A 177 12.36 8.05 14.77
C LEU A 177 12.79 9.33 14.03
N ARG A 178 13.99 9.37 13.46
CA ARG A 178 14.52 10.50 12.69
C ARG A 178 14.20 10.41 11.20
N MET A 179 13.87 9.22 10.70
CA MET A 179 13.65 8.98 9.27
C MET A 179 12.17 9.07 8.92
N THR A 180 11.88 9.75 7.82
CA THR A 180 10.58 9.72 7.15
C THR A 180 10.34 8.36 6.48
N ASN A 181 9.07 8.05 6.15
CA ASN A 181 8.71 6.86 5.37
C ASN A 181 9.51 6.79 4.05
N ALA A 182 9.61 7.91 3.34
CA ALA A 182 10.31 7.99 2.06
C ALA A 182 11.82 7.70 2.22
N GLU A 183 12.46 8.23 3.26
CA GLU A 183 13.87 7.95 3.57
C GLU A 183 14.08 6.50 3.99
N PHE A 184 13.16 5.92 4.77
CA PHE A 184 13.19 4.51 5.13
C PHE A 184 13.11 3.63 3.87
N LEU A 185 12.16 3.88 2.98
CA LEU A 185 12.01 3.13 1.73
C LEU A 185 13.24 3.28 0.82
N LYS A 186 13.85 4.47 0.76
CA LYS A 186 15.12 4.70 0.03
C LYS A 186 16.29 3.88 0.58
N THR A 187 16.27 3.47 1.86
CA THR A 187 17.31 2.56 2.38
C THR A 187 17.24 1.14 1.79
N PHE A 188 16.11 0.76 1.18
CA PHE A 188 15.95 -0.50 0.44
C PHE A 188 16.12 -0.34 -1.07
N GLN A 189 15.86 0.85 -1.60
CA GLN A 189 16.01 1.15 -3.03
C GLN A 189 17.48 1.26 -3.49
N LYS A 190 18.48 1.16 -2.61
CA LYS A 190 19.88 1.08 -3.04
C LYS A 190 20.18 -0.29 -3.63
N ASN A 191 20.32 -0.36 -4.96
CA ASN A 191 21.12 -1.28 -5.78
C ASN A 191 21.59 -2.55 -5.07
N SER A 192 20.66 -3.36 -4.58
CA SER A 192 21.02 -4.56 -3.84
C SER A 192 20.23 -5.72 -4.37
N VAL A 193 20.95 -6.81 -4.61
CA VAL A 193 20.42 -8.14 -4.94
C VAL A 193 19.21 -8.53 -4.08
N LYS A 194 19.13 -7.99 -2.86
CA LYS A 194 18.04 -8.22 -1.90
C LYS A 194 16.66 -7.77 -2.40
N GLN A 195 16.58 -6.78 -3.29
CA GLN A 195 15.29 -6.33 -3.84
C GLN A 195 14.62 -7.41 -4.70
N TYR A 196 15.41 -8.32 -5.26
CA TYR A 196 14.93 -9.44 -6.06
C TYR A 196 14.69 -10.71 -5.24
N ARG A 197 14.76 -10.63 -3.90
CA ARG A 197 14.57 -11.77 -3.00
C ARG A 197 13.35 -12.59 -3.36
N ASP A 198 12.20 -11.94 -3.52
CA ASP A 198 10.92 -12.66 -3.68
C ASP A 198 10.83 -13.31 -5.07
N HIS A 199 11.35 -12.64 -6.11
CA HIS A 199 11.51 -13.24 -7.43
C HIS A 199 12.43 -14.46 -7.38
N ILE A 200 13.59 -14.36 -6.71
CA ILE A 200 14.54 -15.45 -6.55
C ILE A 200 13.90 -16.63 -5.80
N LEU A 201 13.19 -16.36 -4.69
CA LEU A 201 12.51 -17.40 -3.93
C LEU A 201 11.40 -18.07 -4.74
N ASN A 202 10.65 -17.32 -5.55
CA ASN A 202 9.62 -17.89 -6.42
C ASN A 202 10.23 -18.89 -7.41
N TYR A 203 11.36 -18.55 -8.04
CA TYR A 203 12.09 -19.49 -8.89
C TYR A 203 12.59 -20.70 -8.11
N LEU A 204 13.19 -20.50 -6.93
CA LEU A 204 13.71 -21.58 -6.10
C LEU A 204 12.61 -22.54 -5.64
N TYR A 205 11.44 -22.04 -5.21
CA TYR A 205 10.34 -22.90 -4.74
C TYR A 205 9.57 -23.58 -5.89
N LYS A 206 9.54 -22.97 -7.08
CA LYS A 206 9.00 -23.62 -8.29
C LYS A 206 9.86 -24.80 -8.74
N ASP A 207 11.19 -24.66 -8.66
CA ASP A 207 12.12 -25.75 -8.92
C ASP A 207 13.36 -25.65 -8.00
N HIS A 208 13.44 -26.53 -7.00
CA HIS A 208 14.57 -26.56 -6.06
C HIS A 208 15.92 -26.86 -6.74
N LYS A 209 15.93 -27.40 -7.97
CA LYS A 209 17.16 -27.73 -8.72
C LYS A 209 17.71 -26.56 -9.52
N ILE A 210 16.91 -25.53 -9.81
CA ILE A 210 17.29 -24.39 -10.64
C ILE A 210 18.58 -23.73 -10.13
N SER A 211 19.50 -23.47 -11.04
CA SER A 211 20.79 -22.85 -10.73
C SER A 211 20.66 -21.34 -10.55
N ALA A 212 21.51 -20.75 -9.71
CA ALA A 212 21.59 -19.30 -9.57
C ALA A 212 21.87 -18.61 -10.92
N LYS A 213 22.60 -19.27 -11.81
CA LYS A 213 22.86 -18.79 -13.17
C LYS A 213 21.57 -18.69 -13.99
N GLU A 214 20.74 -19.73 -13.99
CA GLU A 214 19.46 -19.72 -14.72
C GLU A 214 18.50 -18.67 -14.17
N ILE A 215 18.41 -18.52 -12.84
CA ILE A 215 17.57 -17.46 -12.24
C ILE A 215 18.06 -16.07 -12.69
N TYR A 216 19.38 -15.85 -12.68
CA TYR A 216 19.96 -14.58 -13.12
C TYR A 216 19.63 -14.28 -14.59
N GLU A 217 19.78 -15.27 -15.48
CA GLU A 217 19.49 -15.13 -16.91
C GLU A 217 18.00 -14.88 -17.18
N GLN A 218 17.10 -15.45 -16.37
CA GLN A 218 15.66 -15.15 -16.47
C GLN A 218 15.34 -13.72 -16.03
N LEU A 219 15.99 -13.23 -14.97
CA LEU A 219 15.83 -11.85 -14.51
C LEU A 219 16.43 -10.84 -15.50
N GLU A 220 17.54 -11.18 -16.16
CA GLU A 220 18.20 -10.33 -17.16
C GLU A 220 17.38 -10.19 -18.46
N LYS A 221 16.56 -11.20 -18.79
CA LYS A 221 15.65 -11.17 -19.95
C LYS A 221 14.39 -10.35 -19.71
N ASP A 222 14.04 -10.07 -18.45
CA ASP A 222 12.87 -9.26 -18.12
C ASP A 222 13.19 -7.78 -18.38
N LYS A 223 12.57 -7.22 -19.42
CA LYS A 223 12.79 -5.81 -19.85
C LYS A 223 12.40 -4.77 -18.78
N ASN A 224 11.69 -5.19 -17.72
CA ASN A 224 11.31 -4.33 -16.60
C ASN A 224 12.33 -4.38 -15.44
N ILE A 225 13.40 -5.17 -15.56
CA ILE A 225 14.37 -5.41 -14.49
C ILE A 225 15.74 -4.86 -14.90
N ASP A 226 16.23 -3.91 -14.11
CA ASP A 226 17.60 -3.39 -14.23
C ASP A 226 18.50 -4.05 -13.18
N LEU A 227 19.39 -4.94 -13.61
CA LEU A 227 20.33 -5.67 -12.75
C LEU A 227 21.60 -4.86 -12.50
N ASN A 228 21.52 -3.90 -11.58
CA ASN A 228 22.66 -3.06 -11.17
C ASN A 228 23.66 -3.75 -10.21
N PHE A 229 23.88 -5.06 -10.35
CA PHE A 229 24.84 -5.83 -9.55
C PHE A 229 25.46 -6.98 -10.35
N GLY A 230 26.69 -7.36 -9.99
CA GLY A 230 27.37 -8.46 -10.65
C GLY A 230 26.81 -9.84 -10.29
N LYS A 231 26.90 -10.78 -11.24
CA LYS A 231 26.48 -12.19 -11.10
C LYS A 231 27.01 -12.88 -9.83
N ARG A 232 28.26 -12.62 -9.44
CA ARG A 232 28.86 -13.17 -8.21
C ARG A 232 28.14 -12.73 -6.93
N THR A 233 27.64 -11.49 -6.90
CA THR A 233 26.85 -10.96 -5.77
C THR A 233 25.49 -11.64 -5.71
N PHE A 234 24.90 -11.88 -6.87
CA PHE A 234 23.64 -12.61 -7.00
C PHE A 234 23.76 -14.06 -6.52
N GLU A 235 24.75 -14.81 -7.02
CA GLU A 235 24.98 -16.21 -6.64
C GLU A 235 25.22 -16.37 -5.14
N LYS A 236 26.02 -15.48 -4.53
CA LYS A 236 26.23 -15.43 -3.08
C LYS A 236 24.91 -15.27 -2.33
N TYR A 237 24.00 -14.44 -2.82
CA TYR A 237 22.71 -14.24 -2.18
C TYR A 237 21.76 -15.40 -2.39
N VAL A 238 21.72 -16.00 -3.58
CA VAL A 238 20.94 -17.22 -3.82
C VAL A 238 21.40 -18.34 -2.88
N ARG A 239 22.71 -18.51 -2.69
CA ARG A 239 23.26 -19.45 -1.71
C ARG A 239 22.80 -19.12 -0.29
N TYR A 240 22.90 -17.85 0.12
CA TYR A 240 22.39 -17.39 1.41
C TYR A 240 20.90 -17.70 1.59
N LEU A 241 20.06 -17.48 0.57
CA LEU A 241 18.62 -17.79 0.64
C LEU A 241 18.37 -19.29 0.75
N ARG A 242 19.12 -20.12 0.01
CA ARG A 242 19.04 -21.58 0.11
C ARG A 242 19.42 -22.08 1.50
N GLU A 243 20.48 -21.55 2.09
CA GLU A 243 20.91 -21.87 3.46
C GLU A 243 19.88 -21.40 4.48
N LYS A 244 19.45 -20.13 4.39
CA LYS A 244 18.50 -19.51 5.32
C LYS A 244 17.16 -20.24 5.36
N TYR A 245 16.64 -20.64 4.20
CA TYR A 245 15.34 -21.31 4.07
C TYR A 245 15.43 -22.82 3.92
N LYS A 246 16.62 -23.40 4.15
CA LYS A 246 16.87 -24.85 4.09
C LYS A 246 16.41 -25.49 2.76
N ILE A 247 16.52 -24.75 1.65
CA ILE A 247 16.12 -25.20 0.31
C ILE A 247 17.22 -26.10 -0.24
N LYS A 248 17.09 -27.41 -0.01
CA LYS A 248 18.02 -28.42 -0.51
C LYS A 248 17.93 -28.53 -2.03
N LYS A 249 19.08 -28.46 -2.70
CA LYS A 249 19.20 -28.91 -4.08
C LYS A 249 19.06 -30.44 -4.03
N LYS A 250 17.89 -30.96 -4.42
CA LYS A 250 17.69 -32.41 -4.56
C LYS A 250 18.55 -32.95 -5.69
#